data_AF-A0A2I1I742-F1
#
_entry.id   AF-A0A2I1I742-F1
#
_cell.length_a   1.000
_cell.length_b   1.000
_cell.length_c   1.000
_cell.angle_alpha   90.00
_cell.angle_beta   90.00
_cell.angle_gamma   90.00
#
_symmetry.space_group_name_H-M   'P 1'
#
loop_
_entity.id
_entity.type
_entity.pdbx_description
1 polymer ?
#
loop_
_entity_poly.entity_id
_entity_poly.type
_entity_poly.pdbx_seq_one_letter_code
_entity_poly.pdbx_strand_id
1 'polypeptide(L)'
;MGKLEPAKTRLSPVFCRRLGETGMTDMALAASFGMSRQEFSAIKLGKQGPTARFMAGAVRAGLAENFGEVAEYAPDKTEKAIA
;
A
#
# COMPACT_ATOMS: atom_id res chain seq x y z
N MET A 1 -10.77 -27.36 -10.03
CA MET A 1 -9.74 -26.48 -9.43
C MET A 1 -10.12 -25.05 -9.73
N GLY A 2 -10.65 -24.33 -8.74
CA GLY A 2 -10.93 -22.90 -8.89
C GLY A 2 -9.61 -22.14 -9.03
N LYS A 3 -9.49 -21.28 -10.03
CA LYS A 3 -8.34 -20.37 -10.13
C LYS A 3 -8.41 -19.44 -8.93
N LEU A 4 -7.37 -19.46 -8.09
CA LEU A 4 -7.18 -18.42 -7.09
C LEU A 4 -6.80 -17.16 -7.85
N GLU A 5 -7.78 -16.30 -8.10
CA GLU A 5 -7.51 -14.93 -8.59
C GLU A 5 -6.58 -14.26 -7.56
N PRO A 6 -5.50 -13.58 -8.00
CA PRO A 6 -4.55 -12.99 -7.08
C PRO A 6 -5.27 -11.98 -6.19
N ALA A 7 -5.20 -12.21 -4.89
CA ALA A 7 -5.72 -11.32 -3.86
C ALA A 7 -5.28 -9.87 -4.12
N LYS A 8 -6.24 -8.97 -4.35
CA LYS A 8 -5.95 -7.55 -4.59
C LYS A 8 -5.63 -6.88 -3.26
N THR A 9 -4.39 -6.47 -3.08
CA THR A 9 -3.94 -5.72 -1.89
C THR A 9 -3.96 -4.22 -2.17
N ARG A 10 -4.40 -3.41 -1.21
CA ARG A 10 -4.34 -1.94 -1.26
C ARG A 10 -3.66 -1.38 -0.02
N LEU A 11 -3.30 -0.10 -0.04
CA LEU A 11 -2.83 0.57 1.17
C LEU A 11 -3.95 0.65 2.21
N SER A 12 -3.60 0.42 3.48
CA SER A 12 -4.56 0.60 4.56
C SER A 12 -4.93 2.08 4.70
N PRO A 13 -6.19 2.42 5.03
CA PRO A 13 -6.61 3.79 5.29
C PRO A 13 -5.79 4.45 6.40
N VAL A 14 -5.40 3.67 7.42
CA VAL A 14 -4.59 4.13 8.56
C VAL A 14 -3.20 4.57 8.07
N PHE A 15 -2.58 3.79 7.20
CA PHE A 15 -1.27 4.13 6.64
C PHE A 15 -1.35 5.35 5.73
N CYS A 16 -2.37 5.45 4.88
CA CYS A 16 -2.62 6.64 4.06
C CYS A 16 -2.75 7.91 4.91
N ARG A 17 -3.44 7.83 6.05
CA ARG A 17 -3.54 8.93 7.01
C ARG A 17 -2.17 9.29 7.61
N ARG A 18 -1.42 8.30 8.10
CA ARG A 18 -0.05 8.52 8.64
C ARG A 18 0.85 9.21 7.62
N LEU A 19 0.83 8.79 6.35
CA LEU A 19 1.57 9.46 5.29
C LEU A 19 1.21 10.94 5.17
N GLY A 20 -0.08 11.28 5.27
CA GLY A 20 -0.56 12.67 5.23
C GLY A 20 -0.13 13.49 6.46
N GLU A 21 -0.04 12.87 7.63
CA GLU A 21 0.36 13.52 8.88
C GLU A 21 1.88 13.83 8.95
N THR A 22 2.70 13.19 8.10
CA THR A 22 4.15 13.47 8.04
C THR A 22 4.48 14.89 7.55
N GLY A 23 3.59 15.53 6.78
CA GLY A 23 3.87 16.78 6.07
C GLY A 23 4.94 16.64 4.97
N MET A 24 5.44 15.43 4.69
CA MET A 24 6.47 15.18 3.70
C MET A 24 5.89 15.13 2.29
N THR A 25 6.69 15.54 1.31
CA THR A 25 6.32 15.39 -0.10
C THR A 25 6.43 13.92 -0.54
N ASP A 26 5.68 13.55 -1.59
CA ASP A 26 5.77 12.21 -2.18
C ASP A 26 7.21 11.88 -2.64
N MET A 27 8.00 12.89 -3.03
CA MET A 27 9.41 12.69 -3.39
C MET A 27 10.26 12.32 -2.17
N ALA A 28 10.06 13.01 -1.04
CA ALA A 28 10.80 12.72 0.19
C ALA A 28 10.41 11.36 0.78
N LEU A 29 9.12 11.02 0.76
CA LEU A 29 8.63 9.70 1.17
C LEU A 29 9.20 8.60 0.28
N ALA A 30 9.16 8.76 -1.05
CA ALA A 30 9.75 7.80 -1.98
C ALA A 30 11.24 7.58 -1.73
N ALA A 31 12.00 8.65 -1.49
CA ALA A 31 13.42 8.59 -1.16
C ALA A 31 13.67 7.81 0.15
N SER A 32 12.86 8.05 1.19
CA SER A 32 12.96 7.31 2.45
C SER A 32 12.68 5.81 2.30
N PHE A 33 11.87 5.43 1.30
CA PHE A 33 11.55 4.02 1.01
C PHE A 33 12.56 3.41 0.02
N GLY A 34 13.52 4.21 -0.47
CA GLY A 34 14.49 3.81 -1.47
C GLY A 34 13.85 3.46 -2.81
N MET A 35 12.87 4.24 -3.27
CA MET A 35 12.20 4.06 -4.57
C MET A 35 12.01 5.40 -5.29
N SER A 36 11.61 5.33 -6.55
CA SER A 36 11.29 6.53 -7.32
C SER A 36 9.95 7.14 -6.89
N ARG A 37 9.79 8.45 -7.13
CA ARG A 37 8.51 9.14 -6.93
C ARG A 37 7.38 8.52 -7.74
N GLN A 38 7.66 8.04 -8.96
CA GLN A 38 6.65 7.46 -9.85
C GLN A 38 6.13 6.13 -9.31
N GLU A 39 7.02 5.24 -8.84
CA GLU A 39 6.65 3.98 -8.20
C GLU A 39 5.83 4.23 -6.93
N PHE A 40 6.28 5.14 -6.06
CA PHE A 40 5.55 5.52 -4.85
C PHE A 40 4.14 6.05 -5.18
N SER A 41 4.03 6.93 -6.17
CA SER A 41 2.76 7.51 -6.59
C SER A 41 1.82 6.48 -7.19
N ALA A 42 2.33 5.52 -7.98
CA ALA A 42 1.51 4.44 -8.54
C ALA A 42 0.87 3.58 -7.44
N ILE A 43 1.61 3.29 -6.37
CA ILE A 43 1.11 2.54 -5.21
C ILE A 43 0.14 3.40 -4.38
N LYS A 44 0.51 4.64 -4.06
CA LYS A 44 -0.32 5.58 -3.28
C LYS A 44 -1.69 5.82 -3.93
N LEU A 45 -1.72 5.91 -5.26
CA LEU A 45 -2.96 6.13 -6.04
C LEU A 45 -3.72 4.82 -6.34
N GLY A 46 -3.24 3.67 -5.87
CA GLY A 46 -3.88 2.37 -6.10
C GLY A 46 -3.81 1.87 -7.55
N LYS A 47 -2.97 2.48 -8.40
CA LYS A 47 -2.69 1.98 -9.77
C LYS A 47 -1.88 0.68 -9.73
N GLN A 48 -1.14 0.48 -8.65
CA GLN A 48 -0.37 -0.72 -8.37
C GLN A 48 -0.60 -1.14 -6.91
N GLY A 49 -0.63 -2.46 -6.65
CA GLY A 49 -0.68 -2.98 -5.28
C GLY A 49 0.60 -2.67 -4.49
N PRO A 50 0.54 -2.59 -3.15
CA PRO A 50 1.72 -2.42 -2.30
C PRO A 50 2.71 -3.57 -2.52
N THR A 51 3.93 -3.25 -2.90
CA THR A 51 4.99 -4.25 -3.08
C THR A 51 5.69 -4.56 -1.77
N ALA A 52 6.37 -5.71 -1.69
CA ALA A 52 7.22 -6.03 -0.54
C ALA A 52 8.29 -4.95 -0.27
N ARG A 53 8.87 -4.37 -1.34
CA ARG A 53 9.82 -3.24 -1.22
C ARG A 53 9.18 -2.01 -0.59
N PHE A 54 7.94 -1.69 -0.97
CA PHE A 54 7.20 -0.58 -0.39
C PHE A 54 6.91 -0.80 1.10
N MET A 55 6.41 -1.98 1.46
CA MET A 55 6.11 -2.32 2.86
C MET A 55 7.38 -2.34 3.72
N ALA A 56 8.48 -2.92 3.22
CA ALA A 56 9.76 -2.89 3.91
C ALA A 56 10.31 -1.46 4.06
N GLY A 57 10.16 -0.62 3.03
CA GLY A 57 10.53 0.79 3.07
C GLY A 57 9.76 1.57 4.14
N ALA A 58 8.44 1.37 4.22
CA ALA A 58 7.58 2.00 5.22
C ALA A 58 7.99 1.63 6.66
N VAL A 59 8.29 0.35 6.91
CA VAL A 59 8.75 -0.12 8.22
C VAL A 59 10.12 0.45 8.55
N ARG A 60 11.08 0.41 7.61
CA ARG A 60 12.43 0.96 7.81
C ARG A 60 12.43 2.47 8.03
N ALA A 61 11.49 3.19 7.43
CA ALA A 61 11.33 4.63 7.61
C ALA A 61 10.60 4.99 8.93
N GLY A 62 10.16 4.00 9.72
CA GLY A 62 9.44 4.22 10.97
C GLY A 62 8.00 4.72 10.79
N LEU A 63 7.41 4.56 9.60
CA LEU A 63 6.02 4.96 9.31
C LEU A 63 5.01 3.83 9.59
N ALA A 64 5.49 2.62 9.78
CA ALA A 64 4.71 1.44 10.16
C ALA A 64 5.54 0.52 11.06
N GLU A 65 4.88 -0.19 11.97
CA GLU A 65 5.52 -1.19 12.83
C GLU A 65 5.67 -2.54 12.12
N ASN A 66 4.74 -2.85 11.20
CA ASN A 66 4.70 -4.10 10.47
C ASN A 66 3.97 -3.95 9.11
N PHE A 67 3.98 -5.01 8.29
CA PHE A 67 3.39 -4.97 6.95
C PHE A 67 1.86 -4.91 6.97
N GLY A 68 1.22 -5.47 7.98
CA GLY A 68 -0.24 -5.44 8.13
C GLY A 68 -0.78 -4.04 8.41
N GLU A 69 0.03 -3.15 8.97
CA GLU A 69 -0.32 -1.74 9.06
C GLU A 69 -0.28 -1.03 7.71
N VAL A 70 0.58 -1.46 6.78
CA VAL A 70 0.79 -0.78 5.49
C VAL A 70 -0.27 -1.18 4.47
N ALA A 71 -0.57 -2.48 4.39
CA ALA A 71 -1.43 -3.03 3.35
C ALA A 71 -2.57 -3.86 3.94
N GLU A 72 -3.73 -3.77 3.31
CA GLU A 72 -4.90 -4.57 3.64
C GLU A 72 -5.40 -5.34 2.41
N TYR A 73 -6.06 -6.47 2.69
CA TYR A 73 -6.76 -7.24 1.67
C TYR A 73 -8.03 -6.49 1.23
N ALA A 74 -8.19 -6.30 -0.07
CA ALA A 74 -9.40 -5.76 -0.67
C ALA A 74 -10.02 -6.83 -1.56
N PRO A 75 -11.04 -7.57 -1.11
CA PRO A 75 -11.82 -8.39 -2.01
C PRO A 75 -12.44 -7.46 -3.07
N ASP A 76 -12.35 -7.82 -4.35
CA ASP A 76 -13.05 -7.08 -5.39
C ASP A 76 -14.54 -7.06 -4.99
N LYS A 77 -15.20 -5.90 -5.11
CA LYS A 77 -16.63 -5.70 -4.79
C LYS A 77 -17.58 -6.46 -5.75
N THR A 78 -17.12 -7.57 -6.33
CA THR A 78 -17.86 -8.45 -7.23
C THR A 78 -18.37 -9.70 -6.52
N GLU A 79 -18.18 -9.85 -5.21
CA GLU A 79 -19.10 -10.66 -4.39
C GLU A 79 -20.36 -9.84 -4.07
N LYS A 80 -21.12 -9.50 -5.12
CA LYS A 80 -22.55 -9.27 -4.94
C LYS A 80 -23.20 -10.64 -4.83
N ALA A 81 -23.79 -10.87 -3.66
CA ALA A 81 -24.91 -11.78 -3.44
C ALA A 81 -24.69 -13.24 -3.86
N ILE A 82 -24.19 -14.05 -2.93
CA ILE A 82 -24.76 -15.39 -2.77
C ILE A 82 -25.88 -15.22 -1.73
N ALA A 83 -27.07 -14.93 -2.25
CA ALA A 83 -28.34 -15.14 -1.55
C ALA A 83 -28.75 -16.61 -1.73
#